data_AF-A0A7V5UR03-F1
#
_entry.id   AF-A0A7V5UR03-F1
#
_cell.length_a   1.000
_cell.length_b   1.000
_cell.length_c   1.000
_cell.angle_alpha   90.00
_cell.angle_beta   90.00
_cell.angle_gamma   90.00
#
_symmetry.space_group_name_H-M   'P 1'
#
loop_
_entity.id
_entity.type
_entity.pdbx_description
1 polymer ?
#
loop_
_entity_poly.entity_id
_entity_poly.type
_entity_poly.pdbx_seq_one_letter_code
_entity_poly.pdbx_strand_id
1 'polypeptide(L)'
;MSESEALDRLCHLVGLETSYWDLGGTLHEVPAQTKTALLAAMGHDTGSPARIQAAIHALETERWTSCLEPVYVLPQAGATLCLSLCEQDQSGDLLWEIEYENGGGASGSCCFSRLGELESRRIEGREYSRRLMP
;
A
#
# COMPACT_ATOMS: atom_id res chain seq x y z
N MET A 1 6.83 -14.19 15.78
CA MET A 1 5.48 -14.15 15.19
C MET A 1 5.04 -15.58 14.99
N SER A 2 3.90 -15.97 15.56
CA SER A 2 3.32 -17.31 15.35
C SER A 2 2.72 -17.41 13.93
N GLU A 3 2.46 -18.64 13.47
CA GLU A 3 1.85 -18.87 12.14
C GLU A 3 0.46 -18.24 12.03
N SER A 4 -0.33 -18.29 13.11
CA SER A 4 -1.63 -17.61 13.18
C SER A 4 -1.50 -16.09 13.07
N GLU A 5 -0.55 -15.48 13.79
CA GLU A 5 -0.29 -14.04 13.70
C GLU A 5 0.15 -13.60 12.30
N ALA A 6 0.93 -14.44 11.61
CA ALA A 6 1.34 -14.17 10.24
C ALA A 6 0.15 -14.19 9.28
N LEU A 7 -0.73 -15.18 9.41
CA LEU A 7 -1.94 -15.28 8.59
C LEU A 7 -2.87 -14.09 8.82
N ASP A 8 -3.06 -13.69 10.08
CA ASP A 8 -3.88 -12.53 10.44
C ASP A 8 -3.30 -11.22 9.93
N ARG A 9 -1.97 -11.05 9.99
CA ARG A 9 -1.28 -9.90 9.39
C ARG A 9 -1.51 -9.83 7.88
N LEU A 10 -1.42 -10.95 7.18
CA LEU A 10 -1.69 -10.99 5.74
C LEU A 10 -3.15 -10.62 5.45
N CYS A 11 -4.12 -11.13 6.23
CA CYS A 11 -5.52 -10.71 6.13
C CYS A 11 -5.67 -9.19 6.26
N HIS A 12 -5.08 -8.58 7.30
CA HIS A 12 -5.17 -7.13 7.50
C HIS A 12 -4.54 -6.32 6.36
N LEU A 13 -3.39 -6.76 5.82
CA LEU A 13 -2.73 -6.07 4.71
C LEU A 13 -3.60 -6.01 3.45
N VAL A 14 -4.48 -6.99 3.25
CA VAL A 14 -5.38 -7.05 2.09
C VAL A 14 -6.80 -6.56 2.42
N GLY A 15 -7.03 -6.03 3.63
CA GLY A 15 -8.33 -5.51 4.04
C GLY A 15 -9.36 -6.56 4.47
N LEU A 16 -8.91 -7.76 4.85
CA LEU A 16 -9.77 -8.79 5.44
C LEU A 16 -9.79 -8.65 6.97
N GLU A 17 -10.99 -8.43 7.51
CA GLU A 17 -11.23 -8.49 8.95
C GLU A 17 -11.19 -9.95 9.44
N THR A 18 -10.57 -10.15 10.59
CA THR A 18 -10.39 -11.49 11.19
C THR A 18 -11.46 -11.81 12.23
N SER A 19 -12.34 -10.86 12.55
CA SER A 19 -13.49 -11.04 13.43
C SER A 19 -14.66 -10.12 13.02
N TYR A 20 -15.89 -10.46 13.42
CA TYR A 20 -17.05 -9.61 13.18
C TYR A 20 -18.15 -9.83 14.22
N TRP A 21 -18.98 -8.81 14.42
CA TRP A 21 -20.21 -8.92 15.21
C TRP A 21 -21.36 -9.37 14.31
N ASP A 22 -22.07 -10.41 14.72
CA ASP A 22 -23.29 -10.80 14.03
C ASP A 22 -24.50 -9.91 14.40
N LEU A 23 -25.62 -10.14 13.73
CA LEU A 23 -26.87 -9.40 13.98
C LEU A 23 -27.43 -9.63 15.40
N GLY A 24 -27.02 -10.70 16.07
CA GLY A 24 -27.38 -11.00 17.45
C GLY A 24 -26.45 -10.35 18.48
N GLY A 25 -25.44 -9.60 18.05
CA GLY A 25 -24.46 -8.97 18.92
C GLY A 25 -23.44 -9.97 19.51
N THR A 26 -23.22 -11.11 18.86
CA THR A 26 -22.14 -12.04 19.22
C THR A 26 -20.91 -11.77 18.36
N LEU A 27 -19.73 -11.68 18.99
CA LEU A 27 -18.46 -11.58 18.30
C LEU A 27 -18.02 -12.97 17.80
N HIS A 28 -17.70 -13.06 16.52
CA HIS A 28 -17.20 -14.26 15.87
C HIS A 28 -15.78 -14.03 15.37
N GLU A 29 -14.90 -14.97 15.69
CA GLU A 29 -13.57 -15.06 15.09
C GLU A 29 -13.64 -15.86 13.79
N VAL A 30 -12.97 -15.37 12.74
CA VAL A 30 -12.94 -16.05 11.45
C VAL A 30 -11.99 -17.25 11.54
N PRO A 31 -12.45 -18.49 11.23
CA PRO A 31 -11.58 -19.67 11.24
C PRO A 31 -10.42 -19.56 10.24
N ALA A 32 -9.27 -20.13 10.58
CA ALA A 32 -8.06 -20.10 9.73
C ALA A 32 -8.30 -20.65 8.32
N GLN A 33 -9.14 -21.67 8.17
CA GLN A 33 -9.52 -22.24 6.88
C GLN A 33 -10.24 -21.21 5.99
N THR A 34 -11.14 -20.41 6.56
CA THR A 34 -11.84 -19.34 5.84
C THR A 34 -10.89 -18.23 5.44
N LYS A 35 -9.98 -17.81 6.33
CA LYS A 35 -8.91 -16.84 6.02
C LYS A 35 -8.08 -17.29 4.83
N THR A 36 -7.61 -18.53 4.86
CA THR A 36 -6.83 -19.17 3.79
C THR A 36 -7.58 -19.17 2.46
N ALA A 37 -8.86 -19.57 2.47
CA ALA A 37 -9.68 -19.63 1.26
C ALA A 37 -9.93 -18.24 0.64
N LEU A 38 -10.22 -17.24 1.47
CA LEU A 38 -10.42 -15.86 1.00
C LEU A 38 -9.12 -15.26 0.45
N LEU A 39 -8.00 -15.47 1.14
CA LEU A 39 -6.68 -15.05 0.65
C LEU A 39 -6.33 -15.69 -0.70
N ALA A 40 -6.60 -16.98 -0.87
CA ALA A 40 -6.42 -17.66 -2.14
C ALA A 40 -7.32 -17.08 -3.25
N ALA A 41 -8.58 -16.74 -2.94
CA ALA A 41 -9.48 -16.09 -3.88
C ALA A 41 -9.00 -14.69 -4.30
N MET A 42 -8.26 -14.01 -3.42
CA MET A 42 -7.59 -12.72 -3.70
C MET A 42 -6.23 -12.89 -4.40
N GLY A 43 -5.79 -14.12 -4.67
CA GLY A 43 -4.54 -14.41 -5.38
C GLY A 43 -3.30 -14.62 -4.49
N HIS A 44 -3.47 -14.76 -3.17
CA HIS A 44 -2.36 -15.00 -2.24
C HIS A 44 -2.21 -16.49 -1.89
N ASP A 45 -1.00 -17.02 -2.05
CA ASP A 45 -0.68 -18.40 -1.68
C ASP A 45 -0.28 -18.49 -0.19
N THR A 46 -1.08 -19.23 0.57
CA THR A 46 -0.92 -19.43 2.02
C THR A 46 -0.55 -20.88 2.38
N GLY A 47 -0.11 -21.69 1.40
CA GLY A 47 0.16 -23.11 1.58
C GLY A 47 1.35 -23.48 2.48
N SER A 48 2.09 -22.49 3.00
CA SER A 48 3.11 -22.69 4.02
C SER A 48 3.45 -21.37 4.73
N PRO A 49 4.06 -21.41 5.94
CA PRO A 49 4.55 -20.22 6.63
C PRO A 49 5.46 -19.34 5.77
N ALA A 50 6.35 -19.96 4.99
CA ALA A 50 7.29 -19.23 4.13
C ALA A 50 6.57 -18.44 3.03
N ARG A 51 5.50 -19.00 2.45
CA ARG A 51 4.71 -18.31 1.41
C ARG A 51 3.89 -17.15 1.98
N ILE A 52 3.34 -17.31 3.19
CA ILE A 52 2.67 -16.22 3.91
C ILE A 52 3.64 -15.06 4.15
N GLN A 53 4.85 -15.35 4.63
CA GLN A 53 5.87 -14.32 4.84
C GLN A 53 6.28 -13.63 3.53
N ALA A 54 6.43 -14.39 2.45
CA ALA A 54 6.74 -13.83 1.14
C ALA A 54 5.63 -12.89 0.63
N ALA A 55 4.36 -13.27 0.81
CA ALA A 55 3.22 -12.43 0.43
C ALA A 55 3.16 -11.13 1.25
N ILE A 56 3.36 -11.22 2.57
CA ILE A 56 3.47 -10.04 3.45
C ILE A 56 4.59 -9.12 2.97
N HIS A 57 5.77 -9.68 2.73
CA HIS A 57 6.93 -8.90 2.29
C HIS A 57 6.70 -8.22 0.94
N ALA A 58 6.06 -8.92 -0.01
CA ALA A 58 5.72 -8.37 -1.32
C ALA A 58 4.77 -7.17 -1.21
N LEU A 59 3.66 -7.32 -0.48
CA LEU A 59 2.69 -6.23 -0.26
C LEU A 59 3.31 -5.03 0.45
N GLU A 60 4.12 -5.30 1.47
CA GLU A 60 4.80 -4.23 2.21
C GLU A 60 5.85 -3.52 1.38
N THR A 61 6.50 -4.22 0.44
CA THR A 61 7.53 -3.64 -0.45
C THR A 61 6.90 -2.87 -1.60
N GLU A 62 5.80 -3.37 -2.16
CA GLU A 62 5.09 -2.77 -3.29
C GLU A 62 4.71 -1.30 -3.03
N ARG A 63 4.25 -0.98 -1.82
CA ARG A 63 3.92 0.40 -1.39
C ARG A 63 5.09 1.39 -1.52
N TRP A 64 6.33 0.91 -1.43
CA TRP A 64 7.53 1.75 -1.51
C TRP A 64 8.12 1.78 -2.91
N THR A 65 8.02 0.67 -3.64
CA THR A 65 8.55 0.56 -5.00
C THR A 65 7.61 1.18 -6.04
N SER A 66 6.34 1.39 -5.71
CA SER A 66 5.38 2.12 -6.54
C SER A 66 5.52 3.62 -6.30
N CYS A 67 5.89 4.37 -7.35
CA CYS A 67 6.05 5.82 -7.25
C CYS A 67 4.76 6.53 -6.84
N LEU A 68 3.64 6.11 -7.43
CA LEU A 68 2.28 6.58 -7.13
C LEU A 68 1.43 5.39 -6.70
N GLU A 69 0.38 5.65 -5.92
CA GLU A 69 -0.72 4.70 -5.76
C GLU A 69 -1.37 4.45 -7.14
N PRO A 70 -1.95 3.25 -7.37
CA PRO A 70 -2.56 2.93 -8.66
C PRO A 70 -3.67 3.90 -9.07
N VAL A 71 -4.44 4.41 -8.10
CA VAL A 71 -5.54 5.35 -8.29
C VAL A 71 -5.64 6.28 -7.09
N TYR A 72 -5.86 7.58 -7.35
CA TYR A 72 -6.26 8.54 -6.32
C TYR A 72 -7.69 9.00 -6.56
N VAL A 73 -8.49 9.02 -5.50
CA VAL A 73 -9.81 9.66 -5.47
C VAL A 73 -9.72 10.83 -4.51
N LEU A 74 -9.74 12.05 -5.05
CA LEU A 74 -9.46 13.27 -4.30
C LEU A 74 -10.67 14.20 -4.33
N PRO A 75 -10.90 14.98 -3.25
CA PRO A 75 -11.85 16.08 -3.29
C PRO A 75 -11.38 17.14 -4.29
N GLN A 76 -12.33 17.91 -4.84
CA GLN A 76 -12.02 18.96 -5.82
C GLN A 76 -11.11 20.08 -5.25
N ALA A 77 -11.19 20.35 -3.95
CA ALA A 77 -10.36 21.33 -3.26
C ALA A 77 -9.34 20.64 -2.35
N GLY A 78 -8.07 21.04 -2.45
CA GLY A 78 -7.00 20.56 -1.57
C GLY A 78 -6.53 19.14 -1.88
N ALA A 79 -6.41 18.80 -3.17
CA ALA A 79 -5.79 17.55 -3.60
C ALA A 79 -4.35 17.45 -3.06
N THR A 80 -3.96 16.27 -2.60
CA THR A 80 -2.57 16.00 -2.23
C THR A 80 -2.29 14.54 -2.55
N LEU A 81 -1.16 14.30 -3.21
CA LEU A 81 -0.73 12.99 -3.68
C LEU A 81 0.43 12.50 -2.81
N CYS A 82 0.47 11.21 -2.51
CA CYS A 82 1.64 10.59 -1.87
C CYS A 82 2.57 10.04 -2.95
N LEU A 83 3.86 10.31 -2.89
CA LEU A 83 4.85 9.78 -3.83
C LEU A 83 5.93 9.01 -3.07
N SER A 84 6.35 7.84 -3.54
CA SER A 84 7.44 7.05 -2.96
C SER A 84 8.62 6.98 -3.92
N LEU A 85 9.84 7.35 -3.51
CA LEU A 85 11.04 7.22 -4.34
C LEU A 85 12.20 6.58 -3.59
N CYS A 86 12.96 5.76 -4.31
CA CYS A 86 14.25 5.23 -3.88
C CYS A 86 15.29 6.35 -3.84
N GLU A 87 16.26 6.30 -2.92
CA GLU A 87 17.31 7.31 -2.69
C GLU A 87 18.00 7.85 -3.96
N GLN A 88 18.23 6.96 -4.93
CA GLN A 88 18.86 7.30 -6.22
C GLN A 88 18.01 8.26 -7.08
N ASP A 89 16.69 8.26 -6.87
CA ASP A 89 15.68 9.01 -7.64
C ASP A 89 15.16 10.23 -6.87
N GLN A 90 15.62 10.46 -5.62
CA GLN A 90 15.16 11.57 -4.78
C GLN A 90 15.82 12.93 -5.13
N SER A 91 16.82 12.90 -6.01
CA SER A 91 17.54 14.10 -6.46
C SER A 91 16.98 14.61 -7.78
N GLY A 92 16.75 15.92 -7.85
CA GLY A 92 16.26 16.60 -9.05
C GLY A 92 14.80 17.02 -8.97
N ASP A 93 14.28 17.42 -10.13
CA ASP A 93 12.90 17.85 -10.29
C ASP A 93 12.05 16.70 -10.84
N LEU A 94 10.92 16.46 -10.18
CA LEU A 94 9.84 15.64 -10.68
C LEU A 94 9.02 16.44 -11.66
N LEU A 95 8.80 15.88 -12.84
CA LEU A 95 7.85 16.38 -13.82
C LEU A 95 6.57 15.57 -13.71
N TRP A 96 5.43 16.23 -13.72
CA TRP A 96 4.13 15.57 -13.68
C TRP A 96 3.17 16.18 -14.69
N GLU A 97 2.26 15.35 -15.19
CA GLU A 97 1.21 15.71 -16.13
C GLU A 97 -0.07 14.98 -15.72
N ILE A 98 -1.21 15.65 -15.85
CA ILE A 98 -2.56 15.13 -15.63
C ILE A 98 -3.36 15.50 -16.87
N GLU A 99 -3.86 14.50 -17.57
CA GLU A 99 -4.79 14.68 -18.68
C GLU A 99 -6.23 14.66 -18.17
N TYR A 100 -7.06 15.58 -18.65
CA TYR A 100 -8.47 15.64 -18.28
C TYR A 100 -9.34 14.89 -19.30
N GLU A 101 -10.40 14.24 -18.83
CA GLU A 101 -11.30 13.45 -19.68
C GLU A 101 -11.98 14.27 -20.78
N ASN A 102 -12.24 15.55 -20.53
CA ASN A 102 -12.86 16.47 -21.47
C ASN A 102 -11.85 17.13 -22.43
N GLY A 103 -10.60 16.69 -22.41
CA GLY A 103 -9.49 17.32 -23.11
C GLY A 103 -8.86 18.46 -22.30
N GLY A 104 -7.59 18.76 -22.62
CA GLY A 104 -6.74 19.62 -21.81
C GLY A 104 -6.02 18.84 -20.71
N GLY A 105 -5.44 19.57 -19.77
CA GLY A 105 -4.70 18.97 -18.68
C GLY A 105 -3.99 20.00 -17.81
N ALA A 106 -3.30 19.49 -16.80
CA ALA A 106 -2.38 20.26 -15.97
C ALA A 106 -1.01 19.58 -16.00
N SER A 107 0.04 20.40 -15.87
CA SER A 107 1.41 19.91 -15.78
C SER A 107 2.19 20.78 -14.83
N GLY A 108 3.26 20.25 -14.26
CA GLY A 108 4.13 21.03 -13.40
C GLY A 108 5.40 20.30 -13.03
N SER A 109 6.19 20.96 -12.19
CA SER A 109 7.39 20.37 -11.62
C SER A 109 7.56 20.72 -10.16
N CYS A 110 8.20 19.82 -9.42
CA CYS A 110 8.61 20.09 -8.04
C CYS A 110 9.88 19.31 -7.70
N CYS A 111 10.69 19.85 -6.78
CA CYS A 111 11.85 19.12 -6.28
C CYS A 111 11.41 18.16 -5.18
N PHE A 112 11.58 16.85 -5.37
CA PHE A 112 11.12 15.83 -4.44
C PHE A 112 11.68 16.04 -3.01
N SER A 113 12.96 16.40 -2.92
CA SER A 113 13.63 16.67 -1.64
C SER A 113 13.02 17.84 -0.84
N ARG A 114 12.21 18.71 -1.48
CA ARG A 114 11.49 19.81 -0.83
C ARG A 114 10.05 19.47 -0.42
N LEU A 115 9.53 18.34 -0.88
CA LEU A 115 8.20 17.85 -0.46
C LEU A 115 8.23 17.41 1.01
N GLY A 116 7.08 17.51 1.69
CA GLY A 116 6.95 17.08 3.07
C GLY A 116 7.10 15.57 3.19
N GLU A 117 8.07 15.10 3.96
CA GLU A 117 8.28 13.67 4.20
C GLU A 117 7.23 13.11 5.17
N LEU A 118 6.58 12.02 4.75
CA LEU A 118 5.61 11.28 5.55
C LEU A 118 6.27 10.14 6.30
N GLU A 119 7.06 9.35 5.59
CA GLU A 119 7.66 8.11 6.09
C GLU A 119 8.92 7.82 5.28
N SER A 120 9.91 7.18 5.90
CA SER A 120 11.07 6.62 5.22
C SER A 120 11.30 5.19 5.69
N ARG A 121 11.83 4.35 4.80
CA ARG A 121 12.10 2.93 5.10
C ARG A 121 13.25 2.40 4.27
N ARG A 122 14.06 1.56 4.90
CA ARG A 122 15.09 0.78 4.20
C ARG A 122 14.54 -0.59 3.78
N ILE A 123 14.59 -0.90 2.49
CA ILE A 123 14.14 -2.17 1.92
C ILE A 123 15.26 -2.72 1.06
N GLU A 124 15.68 -3.97 1.34
CA GLU A 124 16.74 -4.66 0.60
C GLU A 124 18.03 -3.84 0.44
N GLY A 125 18.36 -3.04 1.46
CA GLY A 125 19.56 -2.22 1.48
C GLY A 125 19.44 -0.86 0.77
N ARG A 126 18.28 -0.53 0.18
CA ARG A 126 17.99 0.78 -0.42
C ARG A 126 17.08 1.60 0.48
N GLU A 127 17.29 2.90 0.53
CA GLU A 127 16.42 3.80 1.28
C GLU A 127 15.30 4.35 0.38
N TYR A 128 14.06 4.29 0.86
CA TYR A 128 12.90 4.87 0.21
C TYR A 128 12.31 5.96 1.09
N SER A 129 11.86 7.05 0.48
CA SER A 129 11.14 8.13 1.14
C SER A 129 9.78 8.28 0.50
N ARG A 130 8.74 8.42 1.32
CA ARG A 130 7.36 8.70 0.90
C ARG A 130 6.99 10.11 1.31
N ARG A 131 6.53 10.92 0.37
CA ARG A 131 6.33 12.37 0.55
C ARG A 131 4.99 12.85 0.00
N LEU A 132 4.51 13.99 0.50
CA LEU A 132 3.29 14.64 0.03
C LEU A 132 3.59 15.69 -1.05
N MET A 133 2.93 15.56 -2.19
CA MET A 133 2.86 16.57 -3.25
C MET A 133 1.50 17.28 -3.21
N PRO A 134 1.46 18.59 -2.94
CA PRO A 134 0.24 19.38 -2.95
C PRO A 134 -0.24 19.73 -4.37
#